data_AF-A0A1Q8W1R5-F1
#
_entry.id   AF-A0A1Q8W1R5-F1
#
_cell.length_a   1.000
_cell.length_b   1.000
_cell.length_c   1.000
_cell.angle_alpha   90.00
_cell.angle_beta   90.00
_cell.angle_gamma   90.00
#
_symmetry.space_group_name_H-M   'P 1'
#
loop_
_entity.id
_entity.type
_entity.pdbx_description
1 polymer ?
#
loop_
_entity_poly.entity_id
_entity_poly.type
_entity_poly.pdbx_seq_one_letter_code
_entity_poly.pdbx_strand_id
1 'polypeptide(L)'
;MKNILVDDSGLMGMRYLMLVHDAGKCAAVVKMTQDAGLDWTDHDDLLRCVMKTPRLQKALLPNLGVLGEGKSVLVRDVLGLECNLGQVMQGEAPAGVLLGWDGVGSHVRDWYLVHLLLDLAGVKASDGRVGATALTLPVVDEFTDLAEAMGSEETTAGMDRYGCYLSLRATVLGLSERVADADLVAVTRLALMLQVMDAAGAESVCASWEDADPEIRAVLRRELGRDGVSVHAFLPYYGPAFMRATAQKAGIRAAMDGLAARLGRARAAMGEPEPGITNLDFRQEALGVRS
;
A
#
# COMPACT_ATOMS: atom_id res chain seq x y z
N MET A 1 -2.09 -2.41 18.34
CA MET A 1 -3.56 -2.22 18.41
C MET A 1 -4.19 -2.74 19.72
N LYS A 2 -4.02 -2.03 20.84
CA LYS A 2 -4.88 -2.25 22.02
C LYS A 2 -5.46 -0.90 22.46
N ASN A 3 -6.73 -0.86 22.84
CA ASN A 3 -7.39 0.29 23.43
C ASN A 3 -7.59 1.55 22.55
N ILE A 4 -7.83 1.40 21.24
CA ILE A 4 -7.96 2.54 20.31
C ILE A 4 -9.39 3.10 20.25
N LEU A 5 -10.41 2.23 20.28
CA LEU A 5 -11.83 2.57 20.16
C LEU A 5 -12.60 2.16 21.43
N VAL A 6 -12.10 2.58 22.59
CA VAL A 6 -12.64 2.17 23.91
C VAL A 6 -13.66 3.15 24.49
N ASP A 7 -13.79 4.33 23.89
CA ASP A 7 -14.73 5.37 24.31
C ASP A 7 -15.43 6.02 23.10
N ASP A 8 -16.50 6.77 23.39
CA ASP A 8 -17.30 7.46 22.36
C ASP A 8 -16.47 8.50 21.59
N SER A 9 -15.49 9.12 22.23
CA SER A 9 -14.61 10.12 21.59
C SER A 9 -13.75 9.47 20.50
N GLY A 10 -13.16 8.31 20.78
CA GLY A 10 -12.40 7.51 19.84
C GLY A 10 -13.26 7.01 18.70
N LEU A 11 -14.47 6.50 19.01
CA LEU A 11 -15.42 6.07 18.00
C LEU A 11 -15.85 7.22 17.07
N MET A 12 -16.15 8.40 17.62
CA MET A 12 -16.50 9.57 16.80
C MET A 12 -15.33 10.04 15.93
N GLY A 13 -14.12 10.08 16.48
CA GLY A 13 -12.94 10.47 15.71
C GLY A 13 -12.65 9.49 14.56
N MET A 14 -12.80 8.18 14.79
CA MET A 14 -12.62 7.18 13.73
C MET A 14 -13.73 7.24 12.69
N ARG A 15 -14.99 7.45 13.09
CA ARG A 15 -16.10 7.67 12.14
C ARG A 15 -15.86 8.90 11.27
N TYR A 16 -15.38 9.97 11.89
CA TYR A 16 -15.02 11.18 11.16
C TYR A 16 -13.89 10.91 10.18
N LEU A 17 -12.81 10.26 10.62
CA LEU A 17 -11.69 9.87 9.76
C LEU A 17 -12.17 9.04 8.56
N MET A 18 -12.94 7.98 8.79
CA MET A 18 -13.51 7.15 7.72
C MET A 18 -14.44 7.92 6.79
N LEU A 19 -15.14 8.95 7.26
CA LEU A 19 -15.98 9.79 6.41
C LEU A 19 -15.16 10.66 5.45
N VAL A 20 -13.96 11.09 5.86
CA VAL A 20 -13.20 12.12 5.15
C VAL A 20 -11.91 11.64 4.48
N HIS A 21 -11.41 10.45 4.82
CA HIS A 21 -10.14 9.92 4.29
C HIS A 21 -10.11 9.91 2.75
N ASP A 22 -11.25 9.61 2.13
CA ASP A 22 -11.41 9.55 0.68
C ASP A 22 -11.95 10.86 0.06
N ALA A 23 -12.06 11.94 0.84
CA ALA A 23 -12.66 13.19 0.37
C ALA A 23 -11.92 13.80 -0.83
N GLY A 24 -10.63 13.49 -1.01
CA GLY A 24 -9.85 13.90 -2.20
C GLY A 24 -10.40 13.34 -3.52
N LYS A 25 -11.24 12.29 -3.49
CA LYS A 25 -11.95 11.77 -4.68
C LYS A 25 -13.18 12.61 -5.05
N CYS A 26 -13.66 13.48 -4.16
CA CYS A 26 -14.86 14.28 -4.39
C CYS A 26 -14.58 15.45 -5.35
N ALA A 27 -15.37 15.55 -6.41
CA ALA A 27 -15.23 16.60 -7.43
C ALA A 27 -15.29 18.03 -6.86
N ALA A 28 -16.07 18.26 -5.79
CA ALA A 28 -16.12 19.57 -5.14
C ALA A 28 -14.82 19.91 -4.40
N VAL A 29 -14.23 18.93 -3.71
CA VAL A 29 -12.95 19.07 -3.00
C VAL A 29 -11.82 19.31 -4.01
N VAL A 30 -11.79 18.53 -5.10
CA VAL A 30 -10.89 18.72 -6.23
C VAL A 30 -10.98 20.14 -6.75
N LYS A 31 -12.18 20.58 -7.15
CA LYS A 31 -12.37 21.92 -7.72
C LYS A 31 -11.90 23.03 -6.78
N MET A 32 -12.29 22.99 -5.51
CA MET A 32 -11.89 24.01 -4.53
C MET A 32 -10.37 24.05 -4.30
N THR A 33 -9.70 22.91 -4.42
CA THR A 33 -8.24 22.82 -4.31
C THR A 33 -7.56 23.39 -5.56
N GLN A 34 -8.12 23.18 -6.77
CA GLN A 34 -7.66 23.83 -8.02
C GLN A 34 -7.84 25.35 -7.96
N ASP A 35 -9.01 25.80 -7.52
CA ASP A 35 -9.33 27.22 -7.39
C ASP A 35 -8.38 27.93 -6.40
N ALA A 36 -7.78 27.18 -5.47
CA ALA A 36 -6.75 27.65 -4.54
C ALA A 36 -5.32 27.61 -5.12
N GLY A 37 -5.13 27.12 -6.35
CA GLY A 37 -3.83 27.05 -7.02
C GLY A 37 -2.86 26.04 -6.41
N LEU A 38 -3.39 24.97 -5.81
CA LEU A 38 -2.57 23.88 -5.26
C LEU A 38 -2.41 22.76 -6.29
N ASP A 39 -1.20 22.24 -6.39
CA ASP A 39 -0.89 21.04 -7.16
C ASP A 39 -0.85 19.82 -6.23
N TRP A 40 -1.24 18.66 -6.76
CA TRP A 40 -1.21 17.39 -6.04
C TRP A 40 -1.04 16.23 -7.03
N THR A 41 -0.61 15.09 -6.51
CA THR A 41 -0.34 13.88 -7.32
C THR A 41 -1.52 12.91 -7.31
N ASP A 42 -2.17 12.71 -6.17
CA ASP A 42 -3.32 11.83 -5.99
C ASP A 42 -4.32 12.37 -4.95
N HIS A 43 -5.36 11.59 -4.63
CA HIS A 43 -6.42 12.02 -3.72
C HIS A 43 -5.97 12.13 -2.26
N ASP A 44 -4.99 11.34 -1.83
CA ASP A 44 -4.43 11.42 -0.49
C ASP A 44 -3.56 12.67 -0.36
N ASP A 45 -2.72 12.93 -1.37
CA ASP A 45 -1.89 14.13 -1.46
C ASP A 45 -2.75 15.40 -1.48
N LEU A 46 -3.84 15.40 -2.25
CA LEU A 46 -4.83 16.47 -2.23
C LEU A 46 -5.37 16.71 -0.81
N LEU A 47 -5.71 15.65 -0.08
CA LEU A 47 -6.23 15.79 1.28
C LEU A 47 -5.15 16.33 2.23
N ARG A 48 -3.87 15.95 2.05
CA ARG A 48 -2.75 16.56 2.79
C ARG A 48 -2.62 18.06 2.48
N CYS A 49 -2.74 18.47 1.22
CA CYS A 49 -2.77 19.88 0.82
C CYS A 49 -3.92 20.65 1.50
N VAL A 50 -5.10 20.03 1.59
CA VAL A 50 -6.25 20.59 2.32
C VAL A 50 -5.94 20.70 3.82
N MET A 51 -5.36 19.68 4.45
CA MET A 51 -4.98 19.72 5.87
C MET A 51 -3.96 20.81 6.17
N LYS A 52 -2.99 21.03 5.28
CA LYS A 52 -1.92 22.04 5.40
C LYS A 52 -2.44 23.47 5.13
N THR A 53 -3.66 23.64 4.61
CA THR A 53 -4.22 24.94 4.23
C THR A 53 -5.43 25.30 5.11
N PRO A 54 -5.27 26.14 6.16
CA PRO A 54 -6.33 26.39 7.15
C PRO A 54 -7.66 26.87 6.58
N ARG A 55 -7.63 27.69 5.52
CA ARG A 55 -8.86 28.18 4.86
C ARG A 55 -9.62 27.04 4.16
N LEU A 56 -8.91 26.19 3.43
CA LEU A 56 -9.50 25.03 2.76
C LEU A 56 -9.97 23.99 3.77
N GLN A 57 -9.16 23.68 4.78
CA GLN A 57 -9.56 22.79 5.87
C GLN A 57 -10.87 23.27 6.52
N LYS A 58 -10.98 24.55 6.86
CA LYS A 58 -12.20 25.08 7.48
C LYS A 58 -13.42 25.00 6.56
N ALA A 59 -13.23 25.18 5.25
CA ALA A 59 -14.32 25.14 4.28
C ALA A 59 -14.77 23.72 3.94
N LEU A 60 -13.82 22.80 3.77
CA LEU A 60 -14.06 21.43 3.30
C LEU A 60 -14.32 20.46 4.46
N LEU A 61 -13.77 20.74 5.64
CA LEU A 61 -13.84 19.91 6.84
C LEU A 61 -14.33 20.70 8.06
N PRO A 62 -15.50 21.39 7.96
CA PRO A 62 -15.95 22.31 8.99
C PRO A 62 -16.19 21.65 10.35
N ASN A 63 -16.48 20.35 10.36
CA ASN A 63 -16.79 19.59 11.58
C ASN A 63 -15.56 19.02 12.29
N LEU A 64 -14.34 19.22 11.78
CA LEU A 64 -13.12 18.70 12.41
C LEU A 64 -13.00 19.18 13.86
N GLY A 65 -13.22 20.48 14.09
CA GLY A 65 -13.13 21.08 15.43
C GLY A 65 -14.16 20.59 16.45
N VAL A 66 -15.23 19.91 16.01
CA VAL A 66 -16.24 19.32 16.91
C VAL A 66 -15.67 18.12 17.69
N LEU A 67 -14.61 17.48 17.19
CA LEU A 67 -13.98 16.33 17.85
C LEU A 67 -13.19 16.71 19.11
N GLY A 68 -13.00 18.00 19.39
CA GLY A 68 -12.07 18.48 20.40
C GLY A 68 -10.61 18.47 19.91
N GLU A 69 -9.74 19.21 20.60
CA GLU A 69 -8.38 19.49 20.13
C GLU A 69 -7.54 18.22 19.95
N GLY A 70 -7.51 17.34 20.95
CA GLY A 70 -6.70 16.11 20.91
C GLY A 70 -7.06 15.18 19.75
N LYS A 71 -8.37 14.94 19.50
CA LYS A 71 -8.81 14.11 18.38
C LYS A 71 -8.64 14.79 17.03
N SER A 72 -8.81 16.12 16.97
CA SER A 72 -8.57 16.89 15.75
C SER A 72 -7.10 16.85 15.33
N VAL A 73 -6.16 16.91 16.30
CA VAL A 73 -4.73 16.71 16.06
C VAL A 73 -4.50 15.30 15.51
N LEU A 74 -4.99 14.28 16.21
CA LEU A 74 -4.80 12.88 15.80
C LEU A 74 -5.33 12.57 14.40
N VAL A 75 -6.54 13.02 14.06
CA VAL A 75 -7.09 12.85 12.70
C VAL A 75 -6.22 13.54 11.65
N ARG A 76 -5.72 14.75 11.94
CA ARG A 76 -4.81 15.45 11.03
C ARG A 76 -3.48 14.73 10.87
N ASP A 77 -2.93 14.18 11.95
CA ASP A 77 -1.67 13.45 11.90
C ASP A 77 -1.81 12.14 11.10
N VAL A 78 -2.93 11.44 11.25
CA VAL A 78 -3.23 10.23 10.47
C VAL A 78 -3.44 10.56 8.98
N LEU A 79 -4.25 11.57 8.66
CA LEU A 79 -4.48 12.00 7.26
C LEU A 79 -3.24 12.65 6.63
N GLY A 80 -2.38 13.25 7.45
CA GLY A 80 -1.14 13.88 7.05
C GLY A 80 -0.01 12.89 6.77
N LEU A 81 -0.21 11.62 7.10
CA LEU A 81 0.83 10.62 7.00
C LEU A 81 1.14 10.30 5.53
N GLU A 82 2.41 10.44 5.16
CA GLU A 82 2.92 10.19 3.81
C GLU A 82 3.42 8.74 3.70
N CYS A 83 2.50 7.79 3.88
CA CYS A 83 2.74 6.37 3.65
C CYS A 83 1.47 5.70 3.10
N ASN A 84 1.63 4.61 2.35
CA ASN A 84 0.52 3.80 1.87
C ASN A 84 0.70 2.34 2.30
N LEU A 85 0.23 2.01 3.51
CA LEU A 85 0.33 0.65 4.02
C LEU A 85 -0.52 -0.35 3.23
N GLY A 86 -1.57 0.10 2.53
CA GLY A 86 -2.33 -0.76 1.62
C GLY A 86 -1.47 -1.28 0.47
N GLN A 87 -0.64 -0.42 -0.13
CA GLN A 87 0.32 -0.83 -1.16
C GLN A 87 1.47 -1.68 -0.59
N VAL A 88 1.91 -1.40 0.64
CA VAL A 88 2.92 -2.22 1.34
C VAL A 88 2.39 -3.65 1.56
N MET A 89 1.15 -3.77 2.06
CA MET A 89 0.47 -5.04 2.29
C MET A 89 0.36 -5.86 1.00
N GLN A 90 0.05 -5.21 -0.12
CA GLN A 90 -0.07 -5.88 -1.43
C GLN A 90 1.29 -6.16 -2.11
N GLY A 91 2.43 -5.89 -1.46
CA GLY A 91 3.76 -6.08 -2.05
C GLY A 91 4.09 -5.12 -3.20
N GLU A 92 3.22 -4.13 -3.45
CA GLU A 92 3.32 -3.16 -4.53
C GLU A 92 4.42 -2.14 -4.24
N ALA A 93 4.45 -1.59 -3.03
CA ALA A 93 5.35 -0.50 -2.69
C ALA A 93 6.78 -0.95 -2.35
N PRO A 94 7.82 -0.19 -2.74
CA PRO A 94 9.16 -0.35 -2.20
C PRO A 94 9.24 0.18 -0.75
N ALA A 95 10.26 -0.23 0.00
CA ALA A 95 10.39 0.08 1.43
C ALA A 95 10.37 1.58 1.77
N GLY A 96 10.83 2.44 0.85
CA GLY A 96 10.97 3.88 1.04
C GLY A 96 9.64 4.63 1.24
N VAL A 97 8.49 4.02 0.90
CA VAL A 97 7.18 4.59 1.25
C VAL A 97 6.95 4.63 2.77
N LEU A 98 7.77 3.91 3.54
CA LEU A 98 7.71 3.89 5.01
C LEU A 98 8.63 4.93 5.66
N LEU A 99 9.35 5.76 4.90
CA LEU A 99 10.09 6.88 5.49
C LEU A 99 9.16 7.83 6.27
N GLY A 100 7.94 8.04 5.76
CA GLY A 100 6.91 8.81 6.47
C GLY A 100 6.42 8.14 7.77
N TRP A 101 6.70 6.85 7.97
CA TRP A 101 6.35 6.10 9.18
C TRP A 101 7.37 6.29 10.31
N ASP A 102 8.59 6.73 9.99
CA ASP A 102 9.67 6.90 10.96
C ASP A 102 9.38 8.09 11.90
N GLY A 103 9.63 7.90 13.19
CA GLY A 103 9.36 8.92 14.22
C GLY A 103 7.88 9.19 14.52
N VAL A 104 6.94 8.53 13.83
CA VAL A 104 5.50 8.66 14.10
C VAL A 104 5.17 8.05 15.47
N GLY A 105 4.48 8.80 16.32
CA GLY A 105 4.09 8.34 17.64
C GLY A 105 3.17 7.10 17.59
N SER A 106 3.36 6.17 18.52
CA SER A 106 2.58 4.92 18.59
C SER A 106 1.07 5.11 18.47
N HIS A 107 0.50 6.17 19.05
CA HIS A 107 -0.95 6.43 18.96
C HIS A 107 -1.45 6.72 17.54
N VAL A 108 -0.68 7.47 16.74
CA VAL A 108 -1.00 7.77 15.34
C VAL A 108 -0.88 6.51 14.50
N ARG A 109 0.19 5.72 14.70
CA ARG A 109 0.40 4.43 14.02
C ARG A 109 -0.75 3.46 14.27
N ASP A 110 -1.14 3.30 15.53
CA ASP A 110 -2.24 2.43 15.93
C ASP A 110 -3.57 2.89 15.31
N TRP A 111 -3.86 4.20 15.30
CA TRP A 111 -5.03 4.75 14.62
C TRP A 111 -5.03 4.52 13.12
N TYR A 112 -3.88 4.72 12.46
CA TYR A 112 -3.75 4.47 11.03
C TYR A 112 -4.01 3.00 10.69
N LEU A 113 -3.51 2.06 11.51
CA LEU A 113 -3.76 0.63 11.32
C LEU A 113 -5.26 0.28 11.44
N VAL A 114 -5.96 0.83 12.43
CA VAL A 114 -7.41 0.63 12.56
C VAL A 114 -8.18 1.23 11.38
N HIS A 115 -7.78 2.43 10.94
CA HIS A 115 -8.31 3.04 9.72
C HIS A 115 -8.11 2.14 8.50
N LEU A 116 -6.89 1.64 8.29
CA LEU A 116 -6.57 0.75 7.17
C LEU A 116 -7.42 -0.52 7.18
N LEU A 117 -7.63 -1.13 8.35
CA LEU A 117 -8.50 -2.32 8.47
C LEU A 117 -9.94 -2.03 8.01
N LEU A 118 -10.48 -0.86 8.39
CA LEU A 118 -11.82 -0.45 8.00
C LEU A 118 -11.91 -0.07 6.51
N ASP A 119 -10.88 0.58 5.98
CA ASP A 119 -10.78 0.91 4.55
C ASP A 119 -10.70 -0.36 3.68
N LEU A 120 -9.86 -1.34 4.07
CA LEU A 120 -9.79 -2.65 3.42
C LEU A 120 -11.17 -3.34 3.37
N ALA A 121 -11.94 -3.28 4.46
CA ALA A 121 -13.30 -3.80 4.49
C ALA A 121 -14.23 -3.07 3.51
N GLY A 122 -14.08 -1.74 3.39
CA GLY A 122 -14.82 -0.89 2.45
C GLY A 122 -14.50 -1.22 0.99
N VAL A 123 -13.22 -1.29 0.62
CA VAL A 123 -12.76 -1.62 -0.74
C VAL A 123 -13.29 -2.99 -1.17
N LYS A 124 -13.14 -4.00 -0.33
CA LYS A 124 -13.58 -5.37 -0.66
C LYS A 124 -15.11 -5.52 -0.71
N ALA A 125 -15.87 -4.63 -0.05
CA ALA A 125 -17.32 -4.57 -0.18
C ALA A 125 -17.75 -4.04 -1.57
N SER A 126 -16.96 -3.14 -2.17
CA SER A 126 -17.26 -2.54 -3.47
C SER A 126 -17.19 -3.53 -4.64
N ASP A 127 -16.56 -4.69 -4.46
CA ASP A 127 -16.50 -5.81 -5.42
C ASP A 127 -17.81 -6.64 -5.48
N GLY A 128 -18.94 -6.09 -4.98
CA GLY A 128 -20.25 -6.75 -5.00
C GLY A 128 -20.46 -7.80 -3.91
N ARG A 129 -19.60 -7.83 -2.88
CA ARG A 129 -19.74 -8.69 -1.69
C ARG A 129 -20.27 -7.85 -0.52
N VAL A 130 -21.13 -8.40 0.32
CA VAL A 130 -21.54 -7.74 1.58
C VAL A 130 -20.27 -7.49 2.40
N GLY A 131 -19.96 -6.24 2.79
CA GLY A 131 -18.66 -5.89 3.41
C GLY A 131 -18.24 -6.71 4.64
N ALA A 132 -19.18 -7.35 5.34
CA ALA A 132 -18.88 -8.29 6.43
C ALA A 132 -18.27 -9.63 5.96
N THR A 133 -18.44 -10.03 4.69
CA THR A 133 -17.88 -11.27 4.12
C THR A 133 -16.52 -11.07 3.46
N ALA A 134 -16.04 -9.82 3.42
CA ALA A 134 -14.78 -9.43 2.81
C ALA A 134 -13.56 -9.62 3.73
N LEU A 135 -13.75 -9.44 5.04
CA LEU A 135 -12.74 -9.74 6.07
C LEU A 135 -12.73 -11.24 6.37
N THR A 136 -12.31 -12.05 5.40
CA THR A 136 -12.09 -13.48 5.62
C THR A 136 -10.88 -13.68 6.55
N LEU A 137 -10.81 -14.84 7.21
CA LEU A 137 -9.67 -15.17 8.09
C LEU A 137 -8.31 -14.91 7.42
N PRO A 138 -8.05 -15.34 6.17
CA PRO A 138 -6.76 -15.08 5.54
C PRO A 138 -6.42 -13.59 5.39
N VAL A 139 -7.41 -12.73 5.10
CA VAL A 139 -7.20 -11.27 4.99
C VAL A 139 -6.90 -10.67 6.36
N VAL A 140 -7.57 -11.15 7.41
CA VAL A 140 -7.31 -10.71 8.79
C VAL A 140 -5.94 -11.18 9.27
N ASP A 141 -5.51 -12.39 8.90
CA ASP A 141 -4.19 -12.92 9.25
C ASP A 141 -3.08 -12.10 8.58
N GLU A 142 -3.20 -11.81 7.28
CA GLU A 142 -2.27 -10.93 6.57
C GLU A 142 -2.20 -9.53 7.16
N PHE A 143 -3.36 -8.96 7.52
CA PHE A 143 -3.40 -7.67 8.20
C PHE A 143 -2.75 -7.75 9.59
N THR A 144 -2.91 -8.86 10.30
CA THR A 144 -2.29 -9.07 11.62
C THR A 144 -0.77 -9.10 11.50
N ASP A 145 -0.22 -9.79 10.49
CA ASP A 145 1.22 -9.79 10.20
C ASP A 145 1.72 -8.36 9.90
N LEU A 146 0.96 -7.59 9.11
CA LEU A 146 1.27 -6.19 8.84
C LEU A 146 1.25 -5.35 10.12
N ALA A 147 0.20 -5.48 10.94
CA ALA A 147 0.05 -4.74 12.18
C ALA A 147 1.13 -5.11 13.22
N GLU A 148 1.59 -6.36 13.23
CA GLU A 148 2.73 -6.80 14.02
C GLU A 148 4.02 -6.11 13.57
N ALA A 149 4.33 -6.16 12.27
CA ALA A 149 5.53 -5.54 11.71
C ALA A 149 5.54 -4.00 11.83
N MET A 150 4.37 -3.37 11.63
CA MET A 150 4.22 -1.91 11.67
C MET A 150 3.94 -1.37 13.08
N GLY A 151 3.73 -2.27 14.05
CA GLY A 151 3.27 -1.99 15.41
C GLY A 151 4.25 -1.26 16.33
N SER A 152 3.82 -1.07 17.58
CA SER A 152 4.21 -0.01 18.51
C SER A 152 5.61 -0.07 19.15
N GLU A 153 6.53 -0.94 18.71
CA GLU A 153 7.91 -0.85 19.17
C GLU A 153 8.61 0.29 18.42
N GLU A 154 8.69 1.46 19.04
CA GLU A 154 8.89 2.75 18.36
C GLU A 154 10.25 2.94 17.66
N THR A 155 11.21 2.04 17.87
CA THR A 155 12.63 2.25 17.50
C THR A 155 13.07 1.60 16.19
N THR A 156 12.23 0.80 15.55
CA THR A 156 12.60 0.10 14.30
C THR A 156 12.32 0.98 13.10
N ALA A 157 13.32 1.16 12.22
CA ALA A 157 13.20 1.94 10.99
C ALA A 157 12.19 1.32 10.02
N GLY A 158 11.54 2.13 9.19
CA GLY A 158 10.51 1.69 8.24
C GLY A 158 10.96 0.55 7.33
N MET A 159 12.22 0.58 6.87
CA MET A 159 12.77 -0.50 6.04
C MET A 159 12.82 -1.84 6.75
N ASP A 160 13.27 -1.85 8.01
CA ASP A 160 13.35 -3.07 8.82
C ASP A 160 11.95 -3.63 9.11
N ARG A 161 10.95 -2.75 9.27
CA ARG A 161 9.55 -3.16 9.40
C ARG A 161 9.03 -3.82 8.13
N TYR A 162 9.38 -3.30 6.96
CA TYR A 162 8.96 -3.95 5.71
C TYR A 162 9.64 -5.30 5.52
N GLY A 163 10.94 -5.39 5.81
CA GLY A 163 11.67 -6.66 5.83
C GLY A 163 11.05 -7.68 6.79
N CYS A 164 10.67 -7.25 8.00
CA CYS A 164 9.93 -8.07 8.96
C CYS A 164 8.60 -8.55 8.38
N TYR A 165 7.78 -7.64 7.84
CA TYR A 165 6.50 -7.99 7.21
C TYR A 165 6.66 -9.02 6.09
N LEU A 166 7.56 -8.79 5.14
CA LEU A 166 7.83 -9.73 4.05
C LEU A 166 8.33 -11.08 4.57
N SER A 167 9.09 -11.11 5.68
CA SER A 167 9.56 -12.36 6.28
C SER A 167 8.43 -13.15 6.95
N LEU A 168 7.50 -12.47 7.64
CA LEU A 168 6.29 -13.09 8.17
C LEU A 168 5.45 -13.70 7.05
N ARG A 169 5.19 -12.94 5.97
CA ARG A 169 4.43 -13.43 4.82
C ARG A 169 5.13 -14.58 4.11
N ALA A 170 6.44 -14.51 3.91
CA ALA A 170 7.23 -15.60 3.33
C ALA A 170 7.08 -16.89 4.15
N THR A 171 7.09 -16.78 5.48
CA THR A 171 6.93 -17.92 6.39
C THR A 171 5.54 -18.52 6.31
N VAL A 172 4.48 -17.71 6.38
CA VAL A 172 3.08 -18.16 6.26
C VAL A 172 2.82 -18.86 4.92
N LEU A 173 3.43 -18.37 3.84
CA LEU A 173 3.31 -18.94 2.50
C LEU A 173 4.25 -20.14 2.24
N GLY A 174 5.12 -20.48 3.20
CA GLY A 174 6.12 -21.54 3.05
C GLY A 174 7.21 -21.25 2.02
N LEU A 175 7.42 -19.97 1.67
CA LEU A 175 8.41 -19.54 0.68
C LEU A 175 9.84 -19.64 1.20
N SER A 176 10.06 -19.39 2.49
CA SER A 176 11.39 -19.41 3.12
C SER A 176 12.13 -20.75 3.02
N GLU A 177 11.39 -21.85 2.83
CA GLU A 177 11.95 -23.20 2.67
C GLU A 177 12.09 -23.62 1.18
N ARG A 178 11.44 -22.89 0.27
CA ARG A 178 11.29 -23.26 -1.15
C ARG A 178 12.09 -22.37 -2.08
N VAL A 179 12.34 -21.13 -1.68
CA VAL A 179 12.93 -20.09 -2.51
C VAL A 179 14.30 -19.75 -1.96
N ALA A 180 15.30 -19.59 -2.83
CA ALA A 180 16.63 -19.13 -2.42
C ALA A 180 16.55 -17.73 -1.81
N ASP A 181 17.37 -17.44 -0.79
CA ASP A 181 17.38 -16.14 -0.08
C ASP A 181 17.47 -14.94 -1.02
N ALA A 182 18.26 -15.04 -2.09
CA ALA A 182 18.43 -13.98 -3.08
C ALA A 182 17.16 -13.66 -3.88
N ASP A 183 16.18 -14.56 -3.91
CA ASP A 183 14.91 -14.45 -4.63
C ASP A 183 13.74 -14.14 -3.69
N LEU A 184 13.91 -14.35 -2.38
CA LEU A 184 12.83 -14.39 -1.41
C LEU A 184 12.00 -13.11 -1.40
N VAL A 185 12.64 -11.94 -1.41
CA VAL A 185 11.94 -10.64 -1.45
C VAL A 185 11.08 -10.52 -2.70
N ALA A 186 11.63 -10.83 -3.88
CA ALA A 186 10.93 -10.68 -5.14
C ALA A 186 9.75 -11.67 -5.25
N VAL A 187 9.96 -12.93 -4.89
CA VAL A 187 8.92 -13.96 -4.95
C VAL A 187 7.80 -13.68 -3.94
N THR A 188 8.13 -13.26 -2.71
CA THR A 188 7.13 -12.85 -1.73
C THR A 188 6.31 -11.67 -2.24
N ARG A 189 6.95 -10.61 -2.76
CA ARG A 189 6.22 -9.47 -3.32
C ARG A 189 5.32 -9.86 -4.49
N LEU A 190 5.77 -10.76 -5.37
CA LEU A 190 4.94 -11.29 -6.46
C LEU A 190 3.72 -12.06 -5.93
N ALA A 191 3.90 -12.90 -4.91
CA ALA A 191 2.81 -13.62 -4.27
C ALA A 191 1.76 -12.67 -3.66
N LEU A 192 2.22 -11.61 -2.97
CA LEU A 192 1.36 -10.58 -2.39
C LEU A 192 0.61 -9.79 -3.48
N MET A 193 1.28 -9.38 -4.56
CA MET A 193 0.63 -8.69 -5.68
C MET A 193 -0.44 -9.55 -6.37
N LEU A 194 -0.23 -10.87 -6.40
CA LEU A 194 -1.22 -11.85 -6.89
C LEU A 194 -2.33 -12.16 -5.87
N GLN A 195 -2.25 -11.62 -4.65
CA GLN A 195 -3.14 -11.91 -3.52
C GLN A 195 -3.19 -13.41 -3.19
N VAL A 196 -2.03 -14.06 -3.23
CA VAL A 196 -1.86 -15.44 -2.76
C VAL A 196 -1.89 -15.44 -1.23
N MET A 197 -2.80 -16.24 -0.67
CA MET A 197 -3.07 -16.25 0.77
C MET A 197 -2.64 -17.54 1.47
N ASP A 198 -2.20 -18.56 0.72
CA ASP A 198 -1.87 -19.88 1.25
C ASP A 198 -0.68 -20.55 0.52
N ALA A 199 -0.19 -21.64 1.09
CA ALA A 199 0.97 -22.37 0.59
C ALA A 199 0.75 -23.05 -0.78
N ALA A 200 -0.50 -23.35 -1.16
CA ALA A 200 -0.83 -23.98 -2.44
C ALA A 200 -0.79 -22.96 -3.59
N GLY A 201 -1.35 -21.76 -3.36
CA GLY A 201 -1.17 -20.65 -4.28
C GLY A 201 0.30 -20.25 -4.40
N ALA A 202 1.06 -20.29 -3.29
CA ALA A 202 2.48 -19.98 -3.29
C ALA A 202 3.30 -20.96 -4.14
N GLU A 203 2.93 -22.25 -4.13
CA GLU A 203 3.53 -23.27 -5.00
C GLU A 203 3.39 -22.91 -6.49
N SER A 204 2.23 -22.39 -6.89
CA SER A 204 2.00 -21.96 -8.28
C SER A 204 2.88 -20.76 -8.67
N VAL A 205 3.18 -19.87 -7.73
CA VAL A 205 4.12 -18.75 -7.93
C VAL A 205 5.55 -19.27 -8.04
N CYS A 206 5.98 -20.17 -7.15
CA CYS A 206 7.31 -20.78 -7.20
C CYS A 206 7.55 -21.52 -8.52
N ALA A 207 6.60 -22.35 -8.95
CA ALA A 207 6.71 -23.07 -10.22
C ALA A 207 6.83 -22.10 -11.41
N SER A 208 6.05 -21.02 -11.41
CA SER A 208 6.13 -19.99 -12.45
C SER A 208 7.45 -19.23 -12.44
N TRP A 209 8.05 -19.02 -11.25
CA TRP A 209 9.37 -18.43 -11.08
C TRP A 209 10.50 -19.35 -11.55
N GLU A 210 10.49 -20.61 -11.17
CA GLU A 210 11.53 -21.58 -11.55
C GLU A 210 11.59 -21.80 -13.05
N ASP A 211 10.42 -21.89 -13.68
CA ASP A 211 10.30 -22.04 -15.12
C ASP A 211 10.67 -20.74 -15.86
N ALA A 212 10.75 -19.58 -15.18
CA ALA A 212 11.01 -18.28 -15.80
C ALA A 212 12.44 -18.13 -16.31
N ASP A 213 12.53 -17.51 -17.50
CA ASP A 213 13.78 -17.18 -18.14
C ASP A 213 14.69 -16.44 -17.14
N PRO A 214 15.98 -16.80 -17.07
CA PRO A 214 16.91 -16.19 -16.11
C PRO A 214 16.94 -14.66 -16.18
N GLU A 215 16.75 -14.08 -17.37
CA GLU A 215 16.69 -12.64 -17.58
C GLU A 215 15.45 -11.99 -16.93
N ILE A 216 14.29 -12.63 -17.05
CA ILE A 216 13.04 -12.17 -16.42
C ILE A 216 13.20 -12.19 -14.90
N ARG A 217 13.72 -13.30 -14.35
CA ARG A 217 14.02 -13.40 -12.91
C ARG A 217 15.03 -12.35 -12.46
N ALA A 218 16.08 -12.09 -13.24
CA ALA A 218 17.08 -11.08 -12.91
C ALA A 218 16.48 -9.66 -12.85
N VAL A 219 15.58 -9.31 -13.78
CA VAL A 219 14.87 -8.03 -13.75
C VAL A 219 13.95 -7.94 -12.54
N LEU A 220 13.10 -8.95 -12.30
CA LEU A 220 12.19 -8.93 -11.16
C LEU A 220 12.93 -8.89 -9.83
N ARG A 221 13.97 -9.71 -9.66
CA ARG A 221 14.83 -9.71 -8.47
C ARG A 221 15.41 -8.33 -8.21
N ARG A 222 16.01 -7.74 -9.24
CA ARG A 222 16.66 -6.43 -9.12
C ARG A 222 15.65 -5.34 -8.80
N GLU A 223 14.58 -5.20 -9.59
CA GLU A 223 13.66 -4.07 -9.50
C GLU A 223 12.74 -4.18 -8.26
N LEU A 224 12.26 -5.38 -7.91
CA LEU A 224 11.47 -5.59 -6.69
C LEU A 224 12.33 -5.66 -5.42
N GLY A 225 13.66 -5.78 -5.55
CA GLY A 225 14.59 -5.68 -4.43
C GLY A 225 14.98 -4.24 -4.08
N ARG A 226 14.63 -3.24 -4.90
CA ARG A 226 14.99 -1.84 -4.64
C ARG A 226 14.12 -1.21 -3.57
N ASP A 227 14.76 -0.44 -2.68
CA ASP A 227 14.13 0.17 -1.52
C ASP A 227 13.55 1.56 -1.79
N GLY A 228 14.08 2.31 -2.76
CA GLY A 228 13.69 3.71 -2.99
C GLY A 228 14.34 4.69 -2.01
N VAL A 229 15.21 4.22 -1.13
CA VAL A 229 15.92 5.00 -0.10
C VAL A 229 17.42 5.04 -0.40
N SER A 230 18.03 3.88 -0.56
CA SER A 230 19.45 3.73 -0.91
C SER A 230 19.64 3.69 -2.42
N VAL A 231 18.66 3.14 -3.13
CA VAL A 231 18.66 3.01 -4.60
C VAL A 231 17.28 3.37 -5.15
N HIS A 232 17.24 4.01 -6.31
CA HIS A 232 15.98 4.44 -6.92
C HIS A 232 15.05 3.27 -7.24
N ALA A 233 13.81 3.30 -6.74
CA ALA A 233 12.82 2.25 -6.98
C ALA A 233 11.65 2.72 -7.84
N PHE A 234 11.02 1.78 -8.53
CA PHE A 234 9.72 2.01 -9.15
C PHE A 234 8.61 1.52 -8.22
N LEU A 235 7.58 2.35 -8.05
CA LEU A 235 6.29 1.92 -7.53
C LEU A 235 5.44 1.48 -8.73
N PRO A 236 5.20 0.17 -8.97
CA PRO A 236 4.31 -0.31 -10.01
C PRO A 236 2.86 0.00 -9.61
N TYR A 237 2.45 1.25 -9.76
CA TYR A 237 1.14 1.74 -9.36
C TYR A 237 0.03 0.98 -10.10
N TYR A 238 -0.95 0.41 -9.39
CA TYR A 238 -1.91 -0.59 -9.91
C TYR A 238 -1.32 -1.97 -10.27
N GLY A 239 -0.09 -2.26 -9.83
CA GLY A 239 0.61 -3.53 -10.05
C GLY A 239 -0.19 -4.76 -9.64
N PRO A 240 -0.77 -4.84 -8.43
CA PRO A 240 -1.59 -5.97 -8.00
C PRO A 240 -2.82 -6.22 -8.89
N ALA A 241 -3.46 -5.16 -9.38
CA ALA A 241 -4.61 -5.29 -10.28
C ALA A 241 -4.16 -5.82 -11.66
N PHE A 242 -3.07 -5.28 -12.20
CA PHE A 242 -2.44 -5.78 -13.43
C PHE A 242 -2.04 -7.26 -13.31
N MET A 243 -1.36 -7.63 -12.22
CA MET A 243 -0.88 -8.99 -11.98
C MET A 243 -2.02 -9.98 -11.94
N ARG A 244 -3.07 -9.70 -11.16
CA ARG A 244 -4.24 -10.58 -11.04
C ARG A 244 -5.02 -10.71 -12.35
N ALA A 245 -5.31 -9.59 -13.02
CA ALA A 245 -6.04 -9.61 -14.28
C ALA A 245 -5.28 -10.38 -15.37
N THR A 246 -3.96 -10.19 -15.46
CA THR A 246 -3.12 -10.90 -16.42
C THR A 246 -3.01 -12.38 -16.06
N ALA A 247 -2.82 -12.73 -14.79
CA ALA A 247 -2.72 -14.11 -14.33
C ALA A 247 -4.02 -14.88 -14.58
N GLN A 248 -5.18 -14.26 -14.36
CA GLN A 248 -6.47 -14.86 -14.66
C GLN A 248 -6.66 -15.15 -16.16
N LYS A 249 -6.14 -14.26 -17.02
CA LYS A 249 -6.31 -14.36 -18.47
C LYS A 249 -5.30 -15.29 -19.15
N ALA A 250 -4.06 -15.28 -18.68
CA ALA A 250 -2.92 -15.86 -19.40
C ALA A 250 -1.94 -16.64 -18.48
N GLY A 251 -2.26 -16.79 -17.20
CA GLY A 251 -1.42 -17.49 -16.22
C GLY A 251 -0.41 -16.59 -15.50
N ILE A 252 0.05 -17.05 -14.34
CA ILE A 252 0.98 -16.31 -13.47
C ILE A 252 2.26 -15.94 -14.20
N ARG A 253 2.79 -16.85 -15.02
CA ARG A 253 3.98 -16.59 -15.84
C ARG A 253 3.83 -15.36 -16.74
N ALA A 254 2.73 -15.26 -17.48
CA ALA A 254 2.49 -14.11 -18.35
C ALA A 254 2.39 -12.79 -17.56
N ALA A 255 1.85 -12.83 -16.34
CA ALA A 255 1.82 -11.67 -15.45
C ALA A 255 3.24 -11.24 -15.01
N MET A 256 4.07 -12.21 -14.62
CA MET A 256 5.47 -11.98 -14.24
C MET A 256 6.29 -11.41 -15.41
N ASP A 257 6.17 -12.00 -16.60
CA ASP A 257 6.86 -11.53 -17.81
C ASP A 257 6.42 -10.10 -18.15
N GLY A 258 5.13 -9.81 -18.06
CA GLY A 258 4.57 -8.48 -18.29
C GLY A 258 5.09 -7.42 -17.32
N LEU A 259 5.15 -7.76 -16.02
CA LEU A 259 5.71 -6.87 -14.98
C LEU A 259 7.20 -6.64 -15.20
N ALA A 260 7.97 -7.71 -15.45
CA ALA A 260 9.41 -7.64 -15.71
C ALA A 260 9.71 -6.76 -16.93
N ALA A 261 8.99 -6.97 -18.03
CA ALA A 261 9.19 -6.21 -19.26
C ALA A 261 8.91 -4.71 -19.04
N ARG A 262 7.92 -4.36 -18.23
CA ARG A 262 7.59 -2.97 -17.88
C ARG A 262 8.67 -2.32 -17.03
N LEU A 263 9.06 -2.97 -15.94
CA LEU A 263 10.10 -2.48 -15.05
C LEU A 263 11.45 -2.35 -15.78
N GLY A 264 11.81 -3.35 -16.60
CA GLY A 264 13.01 -3.36 -17.42
C GLY A 264 13.04 -2.22 -18.45
N ARG A 265 11.94 -1.97 -19.17
CA ARG A 265 11.84 -0.84 -20.11
C ARG A 265 11.93 0.51 -19.39
N ALA A 266 11.22 0.68 -18.27
CA ALA A 266 11.28 1.91 -17.49
C ALA A 266 12.70 2.18 -17.00
N ARG A 267 13.38 1.13 -16.48
CA ARG A 267 14.78 1.23 -16.07
C ARG A 267 15.71 1.60 -17.21
N ALA A 268 15.57 0.96 -18.37
CA ALA A 268 16.40 1.26 -19.54
C ALA A 268 16.22 2.70 -20.05
N ALA A 269 15.00 3.25 -19.95
CA ALA A 269 14.71 4.62 -20.36
C ALA A 269 15.21 5.67 -19.34
N MET A 270 15.11 5.38 -18.04
CA MET A 270 15.44 6.32 -16.97
C MET A 270 16.90 6.25 -16.52
N GLY A 271 17.56 5.11 -16.71
CA GLY A 271 18.89 4.84 -16.16
C GLY A 271 18.85 4.58 -14.65
N GLU A 272 19.90 4.98 -13.94
CA GLU A 272 19.99 4.91 -12.48
C GLU A 272 20.01 6.34 -11.91
N PRO A 273 18.83 6.96 -11.73
CA PRO A 273 18.76 8.28 -11.11
C PRO A 273 19.07 8.20 -9.61
N GLU A 274 19.14 9.37 -8.98
CA GLU A 274 19.30 9.50 -7.53
C GLU A 274 18.22 8.73 -6.75
N PRO A 275 18.51 8.33 -5.50
CA PRO A 275 17.55 7.61 -4.67
C PRO A 275 16.20 8.33 -4.56
N GLY A 276 15.14 7.54 -4.55
CA GLY A 276 13.77 8.01 -4.58
C GLY A 276 12.83 6.99 -5.18
N ILE A 277 11.57 7.36 -5.32
CA ILE A 277 10.51 6.50 -5.85
C ILE A 277 9.85 7.19 -7.03
N THR A 278 9.75 6.49 -8.15
CA THR A 278 8.93 6.94 -9.29
C THR A 278 7.75 6.02 -9.52
N ASN A 279 6.57 6.62 -9.69
CA ASN A 279 5.36 5.88 -10.05
C ASN A 279 5.46 5.39 -11.50
N LEU A 280 5.35 4.09 -11.68
CA LEU A 280 5.16 3.45 -12.98
C LEU A 280 3.70 3.02 -13.06
N ASP A 281 2.88 3.75 -13.82
CA ASP A 281 1.43 3.54 -13.87
C ASP A 281 1.04 2.32 -14.74
N PHE A 282 0.29 1.38 -14.16
CA PHE A 282 -0.30 0.21 -14.82
C PHE A 282 -1.84 0.30 -14.94
N ARG A 283 -2.46 1.45 -14.66
CA ARG A 283 -3.92 1.60 -14.57
C ARG A 283 -4.63 1.22 -15.87
N GLN A 284 -4.12 1.59 -17.04
CA GLN A 284 -4.76 1.28 -18.32
C GLN A 284 -4.84 -0.24 -18.55
N GLU A 285 -3.76 -0.95 -18.26
CA GLU A 285 -3.64 -2.39 -18.42
C GLU A 285 -4.45 -3.14 -17.38
N ALA A 286 -4.43 -2.66 -16.13
CA ALA A 286 -5.19 -3.23 -15.02
C ALA A 286 -6.71 -3.13 -15.25
N LEU A 287 -7.19 -2.03 -15.83
CA LEU A 287 -8.61 -1.78 -16.06
C LEU A 287 -9.10 -2.22 -17.45
N GLY A 288 -8.21 -2.75 -18.30
CA GLY A 288 -8.56 -3.21 -19.66
C GLY A 288 -9.01 -2.08 -20.61
N VAL A 289 -8.72 -0.83 -20.27
CA VAL A 289 -9.06 0.33 -21.10
C VAL A 289 -8.00 0.43 -22.21
N ARG A 290 -8.34 -0.04 -23.41
CA ARG A 290 -7.50 0.17 -24.60
C ARG A 290 -7.48 1.67 -24.94
N SER A 291 -6.29 2.20 -25.17
CA SER A 291 -6.12 3.45 -25.93
C SER A 291 -6.52 3.26 -27.39
#